data_AF-A0A327Z0E3-F1
#
_entry.id   AF-A0A327Z0E3-F1
#
_cell.length_a   1.000
_cell.length_b   1.000
_cell.length_c   1.000
_cell.angle_alpha   90.00
_cell.angle_beta   90.00
_cell.angle_gamma   90.00
#
_symmetry.space_group_name_H-M   'P 1'
#
loop_
_entity.id
_entity.type
_entity.pdbx_description
1 polymer ?
#
loop_
_entity_poly.entity_id
_entity_poly.type
_entity_poly.pdbx_seq_one_letter_code
_entity_poly.pdbx_strand_id
1 'polypeptide(L)'
;MRRIAVLDAPSNLGLRPPTATSVPGCAKAPGALRDHGVVSRLGARDAGCLTPPRYDPGDWRPGDGVAQAPEIAAYSRALADRIGAIIDGGEFPVILGGDCSILIGSGLAMHRLGEAVGGRIGLVFVDGHSDFRHPGNASYVGAAAGEDLALVTGRGQADLAGIERRRPYFRDVDVVVLGIRAQDEYRLDLQAAGIVTRPVPALRAEGAARSAQWARDQLVDCAGYWVHIDVDVLDPAVMPAVDAPDPGGIAFPELELLLAGLVESPHCLGVEITVFDPDYDPDGRYAAEITSAVVAGLAPVKATSPRPDLVAARRDLANPLKVSPVLNGTTDPVVASAAGIEEPVTVPDQVSAEVPAPDPAEPEPEAEPEFEPEPEAELPEEAVEASASTFETEETEKPENPEDFEAAEPEPDAAPEEVEPEDSQAEAVVIQEHEPEENAEVRLAPLLGSAPLLDSEPLPATRPGMLRPRPSLDPPAAETLQRPSFPGPSFPGLGLPGGDLP
;
A
#
# COMPACT_ATOMS: atom_id res chain seq x y z
N MET A 1 -24.52 -0.36 7.27
CA MET A 1 -23.45 0.08 8.19
C MET A 1 -22.51 -1.06 8.53
N ARG A 2 -21.28 -1.01 8.00
CA ARG A 2 -20.17 -1.88 8.44
C ARG A 2 -19.49 -1.26 9.66
N ARG A 3 -19.01 -2.08 10.60
CA ARG A 3 -18.10 -1.60 11.66
C ARG A 3 -16.68 -1.60 11.10
N ILE A 4 -15.92 -0.54 11.34
CA ILE A 4 -14.48 -0.49 11.01
C ILE A 4 -13.71 -1.17 12.15
N ALA A 5 -12.68 -1.93 11.81
CA ALA A 5 -11.69 -2.44 12.76
C ALA A 5 -10.28 -2.06 12.29
N VAL A 6 -9.52 -1.37 13.15
CA VAL A 6 -8.16 -0.91 12.85
C VAL A 6 -7.15 -1.92 13.38
N LEU A 7 -6.27 -2.43 12.52
CA LEU A 7 -5.17 -3.33 12.86
C LEU A 7 -3.84 -2.66 12.51
N ASP A 8 -2.87 -2.67 13.43
CA ASP A 8 -1.53 -2.19 13.12
C ASP A 8 -0.70 -3.34 12.53
N ALA A 9 -0.07 -3.10 11.39
CA ALA A 9 0.92 -3.97 10.77
C ALA A 9 2.26 -3.21 10.55
N PRO A 10 2.95 -2.77 11.64
CA PRO A 10 4.12 -1.88 11.59
C PRO A 10 5.39 -2.60 11.10
N SER A 11 5.42 -3.02 9.84
CA SER A 11 6.57 -3.67 9.20
C SER A 11 7.59 -2.66 8.67
N ASN A 12 8.87 -3.04 8.66
CA ASN A 12 9.90 -2.43 7.82
C ASN A 12 10.57 -3.46 6.90
N LEU A 13 10.15 -4.73 6.96
CA LEU A 13 10.90 -5.88 6.48
C LEU A 13 11.16 -5.85 4.96
N GLY A 14 10.28 -5.22 4.18
CA GLY A 14 10.44 -5.08 2.73
C GLY A 14 11.35 -3.92 2.28
N LEU A 15 11.81 -3.06 3.21
CA LEU A 15 12.57 -1.85 2.89
C LEU A 15 14.08 -2.07 2.94
N ARG A 16 14.81 -1.28 2.16
CA ARG A 16 16.27 -1.12 2.29
C ARG A 16 16.55 -0.13 3.42
N PRO A 17 17.62 -0.30 4.21
CA PRO A 17 17.91 0.63 5.28
C PRO A 17 18.51 1.93 4.69
N PRO A 18 18.09 3.13 5.11
CA PRO A 18 18.61 4.39 4.58
C PRO A 18 20.14 4.56 4.71
N THR A 19 20.76 3.85 5.65
CA THR A 19 22.20 3.67 5.81
C THR A 19 22.48 2.26 6.30
N ALA A 20 23.71 1.75 6.13
CA ALA A 20 24.07 0.39 6.55
C ALA A 20 23.96 0.10 8.07
N THR A 21 23.60 1.09 8.90
CA THR A 21 23.41 0.95 10.35
C THR A 21 22.07 1.49 10.87
N SER A 22 21.20 2.01 9.99
CA SER A 22 19.86 2.48 10.37
C SER A 22 18.78 1.42 10.16
N VAL A 23 17.65 1.61 10.83
CA VAL A 23 16.39 0.91 10.57
C VAL A 23 15.47 1.95 9.92
N PRO A 24 14.69 1.61 8.86
CA PRO A 24 13.67 2.51 8.31
C PRO A 24 12.66 2.95 9.39
N GLY A 25 12.01 4.09 9.23
CA GLY A 25 11.08 4.59 10.25
C GLY A 25 9.61 4.24 10.00
N CYS A 26 9.21 3.77 8.81
CA CYS A 26 7.82 3.45 8.44
C CYS A 26 7.01 2.64 9.46
N ALA A 27 7.63 1.67 10.16
CA ALA A 27 7.01 0.93 11.28
C ALA A 27 6.47 1.81 12.43
N LYS A 28 6.81 3.10 12.49
CA LYS A 28 6.29 4.07 13.45
C LYS A 28 4.94 4.65 13.04
N ALA A 29 4.55 4.58 11.76
CA ALA A 29 3.34 5.18 11.22
C ALA A 29 2.05 4.82 12.00
N PRO A 30 1.80 3.57 12.41
CA PRO A 30 0.57 3.25 13.15
C PRO A 30 0.52 3.94 14.52
N GLY A 31 1.67 4.20 15.15
CA GLY A 31 1.77 5.00 16.37
C GLY A 31 1.40 6.45 16.12
N ALA A 32 2.06 7.10 15.15
CA ALA A 32 1.80 8.51 14.80
C ALA A 32 0.32 8.75 14.41
N LEU A 33 -0.25 7.91 13.53
CA LEU A 33 -1.66 8.02 13.13
C LEU A 33 -2.63 7.78 14.31
N ARG A 34 -2.24 6.95 15.31
CA ARG A 34 -3.01 6.76 16.55
C ARG A 34 -2.94 7.96 17.48
N ASP A 35 -1.80 8.66 17.58
CA ASP A 35 -1.66 9.89 18.37
C ASP A 35 -2.51 11.03 17.78
N HIS A 36 -2.68 11.09 16.46
CA HIS A 36 -3.65 11.97 15.79
C HIS A 36 -5.10 11.43 15.76
N GLY A 37 -5.35 10.32 16.47
CA GLY A 37 -6.68 9.83 16.84
C GLY A 37 -7.40 9.02 15.76
N VAL A 38 -6.70 8.39 14.80
CA VAL A 38 -7.33 7.67 13.67
C VAL A 38 -8.42 6.70 14.10
N VAL A 39 -8.18 5.88 15.14
CA VAL A 39 -9.14 4.88 15.64
C VAL A 39 -10.42 5.53 16.20
N SER A 40 -10.29 6.60 16.98
CA SER A 40 -11.42 7.28 17.63
C SER A 40 -12.19 8.17 16.66
N ARG A 41 -11.50 8.85 15.73
CA ARG A 41 -12.10 9.64 14.62
C ARG A 41 -12.86 8.74 13.64
N LEU A 42 -12.32 7.55 13.32
CA LEU A 42 -13.05 6.53 12.57
C LEU A 42 -14.21 5.92 13.37
N GLY A 43 -14.22 6.02 14.70
CA GLY A 43 -15.18 5.30 15.55
C GLY A 43 -15.02 3.78 15.40
N ALA A 44 -13.78 3.33 15.17
CA ALA A 44 -13.45 1.95 14.88
C ALA A 44 -13.27 1.12 16.15
N ARG A 45 -13.39 -0.20 16.01
CA ARG A 45 -12.89 -1.14 17.01
C ARG A 45 -11.37 -1.23 16.86
N ASP A 46 -10.64 -1.16 17.97
CA ASP A 46 -9.23 -1.51 17.97
C ASP A 46 -9.06 -3.04 17.80
N ALA A 47 -8.31 -3.47 16.79
CA ALA A 47 -7.89 -4.86 16.59
C ALA A 47 -6.45 -5.11 17.06
N GLY A 48 -5.83 -4.13 17.71
CA GLY A 48 -4.48 -4.16 18.26
C GLY A 48 -3.41 -4.11 17.17
N CYS A 49 -2.22 -4.54 17.56
CA CYS A 49 -1.05 -4.61 16.70
C CYS A 49 -0.72 -6.08 16.34
N LEU A 50 -0.07 -6.28 15.20
CA LEU A 50 0.70 -7.46 14.85
C LEU A 50 2.19 -7.08 14.83
N THR A 51 2.89 -7.33 15.93
CA THR A 51 4.31 -7.01 16.07
C THR A 51 5.15 -7.81 15.06
N PRO A 52 5.99 -7.18 14.23
CA PRO A 52 6.87 -7.89 13.32
C PRO A 52 8.05 -8.53 14.07
N PRO A 53 8.80 -9.45 13.43
CA PRO A 53 10.17 -9.72 13.81
C PRO A 53 11.03 -8.44 13.74
N ARG A 54 12.20 -8.48 14.41
CA ARG A 54 13.20 -7.41 14.34
C ARG A 54 13.62 -7.18 12.88
N TYR A 55 13.69 -5.93 12.45
CA TYR A 55 14.35 -5.57 11.20
C TYR A 55 15.86 -5.82 11.32
N ASP A 56 16.38 -6.72 10.50
CA ASP A 56 17.80 -7.09 10.48
C ASP A 56 18.13 -7.73 9.11
N PRO A 57 18.64 -6.97 8.12
CA PRO A 57 18.98 -7.50 6.80
C PRO A 57 20.29 -8.31 6.79
N GLY A 58 20.98 -8.43 7.93
CA GLY A 58 22.19 -9.23 8.09
C GLY A 58 23.32 -8.81 7.14
N ASP A 59 23.91 -9.78 6.46
CA ASP A 59 24.99 -9.60 5.47
C ASP A 59 24.54 -9.72 4.01
N TRP A 60 23.22 -9.60 3.74
CA TRP A 60 22.58 -9.72 2.42
C TRP A 60 23.29 -8.96 1.28
N ARG A 61 23.29 -9.57 0.09
CA ARG A 61 23.87 -9.04 -1.16
C ARG A 61 22.89 -9.12 -2.33
N PRO A 62 23.00 -8.19 -3.30
CA PRO A 62 22.36 -8.36 -4.62
C PRO A 62 22.70 -9.73 -5.22
N GLY A 63 21.66 -10.55 -5.44
CA GLY A 63 21.79 -11.94 -5.91
C GLY A 63 21.35 -12.99 -4.89
N ASP A 64 21.30 -12.67 -3.60
CA ASP A 64 20.83 -13.60 -2.55
C ASP A 64 19.30 -13.83 -2.57
N GLY A 65 18.58 -13.07 -3.41
CA GLY A 65 17.13 -12.99 -3.42
C GLY A 65 16.62 -11.79 -2.63
N VAL A 66 15.37 -11.86 -2.18
CA VAL A 66 14.70 -10.79 -1.42
C VAL A 66 15.19 -10.80 0.03
N ALA A 67 15.63 -9.65 0.56
CA ALA A 67 16.08 -9.54 1.94
C ALA A 67 14.94 -9.90 2.91
N GLN A 68 15.28 -10.57 4.02
CA GLN A 68 14.34 -10.92 5.11
C GLN A 68 13.10 -11.72 4.64
N ALA A 69 13.18 -12.43 3.50
CA ALA A 69 12.07 -13.21 2.94
C ALA A 69 11.45 -14.25 3.91
N PRO A 70 12.20 -15.00 4.75
CA PRO A 70 11.61 -15.90 5.74
C PRO A 70 10.74 -15.17 6.78
N GLU A 71 11.21 -14.02 7.24
CA GLU A 71 10.56 -13.14 8.20
C GLU A 71 9.28 -12.53 7.59
N ILE A 72 9.37 -12.00 6.37
CA ILE A 72 8.23 -11.49 5.61
C ILE A 72 7.20 -12.59 5.41
N ALA A 73 7.59 -13.76 4.88
CA ALA A 73 6.67 -14.88 4.65
C ALA A 73 5.96 -15.34 5.94
N ALA A 74 6.65 -15.31 7.09
CA ALA A 74 6.04 -15.60 8.38
C ALA A 74 5.06 -14.50 8.83
N TYR A 75 5.43 -13.23 8.63
CA TYR A 75 4.59 -12.07 8.94
C TYR A 75 3.32 -12.02 8.09
N SER A 76 3.44 -12.21 6.76
CA SER A 76 2.32 -12.25 5.83
C SER A 76 1.28 -13.31 6.19
N ARG A 77 1.69 -14.49 6.67
CA ARG A 77 0.76 -15.53 7.18
C ARG A 77 -0.01 -15.05 8.41
N ALA A 78 0.69 -14.48 9.40
CA ALA A 78 0.07 -13.99 10.62
C ALA A 78 -0.85 -12.77 10.37
N LEU A 79 -0.49 -11.91 9.40
CA LEU A 79 -1.34 -10.81 8.94
C LEU A 79 -2.58 -11.34 8.22
N ALA A 80 -2.43 -12.33 7.35
CA ALA A 80 -3.55 -12.95 6.65
C ALA A 80 -4.56 -13.61 7.61
N ASP A 81 -4.09 -14.22 8.70
CA ASP A 81 -4.93 -14.76 9.76
C ASP A 81 -5.68 -13.65 10.53
N ARG A 82 -5.01 -12.52 10.84
CA ARG A 82 -5.62 -11.38 11.55
C ARG A 82 -6.65 -10.63 10.69
N ILE A 83 -6.37 -10.39 9.41
CA ILE A 83 -7.32 -9.81 8.45
C ILE A 83 -8.53 -10.76 8.30
N GLY A 84 -8.28 -12.05 8.15
CA GLY A 84 -9.32 -13.06 8.09
C GLY A 84 -10.28 -13.01 9.29
N ALA A 85 -9.73 -12.98 10.51
CA ALA A 85 -10.52 -12.92 11.74
C ALA A 85 -11.37 -11.63 11.88
N ILE A 86 -10.94 -10.51 11.30
CA ILE A 86 -11.74 -9.27 11.24
C ILE A 86 -12.93 -9.45 10.29
N ILE A 87 -12.70 -10.04 9.11
CA ILE A 87 -13.75 -10.33 8.12
C ILE A 87 -14.76 -11.36 8.69
N ASP A 88 -14.30 -12.37 9.44
CA ASP A 88 -15.16 -13.37 10.11
C ASP A 88 -16.09 -12.76 11.18
N GLY A 89 -15.69 -11.61 11.73
CA GLY A 89 -16.49 -10.76 12.61
C GLY A 89 -17.54 -9.90 11.89
N GLY A 90 -17.53 -9.86 10.56
CA GLY A 90 -18.41 -9.02 9.73
C GLY A 90 -17.99 -7.55 9.66
N GLU A 91 -16.71 -7.26 9.85
CA GLU A 91 -16.14 -5.91 9.96
C GLU A 91 -15.36 -5.50 8.70
N PHE A 92 -15.08 -4.21 8.55
CA PHE A 92 -14.21 -3.66 7.52
C PHE A 92 -12.80 -3.51 8.11
N PRO A 93 -11.78 -4.25 7.62
CA PRO A 93 -10.39 -4.06 8.03
C PRO A 93 -9.84 -2.73 7.50
N VAL A 94 -9.23 -1.95 8.38
CA VAL A 94 -8.31 -0.86 8.02
C VAL A 94 -6.96 -1.24 8.62
N ILE A 95 -5.96 -1.42 7.76
CA ILE A 95 -4.62 -1.80 8.20
C ILE A 95 -3.74 -0.54 8.18
N LEU A 96 -3.14 -0.22 9.33
CA LEU A 96 -2.11 0.80 9.41
C LEU A 96 -0.77 0.09 9.25
N GLY A 97 -0.16 0.20 8.07
CA GLY A 97 1.09 -0.47 7.74
C GLY A 97 2.33 0.21 8.29
N GLY A 98 3.47 -0.40 7.97
CA GLY A 98 4.69 0.36 7.68
C GLY A 98 4.96 0.19 6.19
N ASP A 99 5.91 -0.65 5.81
CA ASP A 99 6.25 -0.89 4.40
C ASP A 99 5.21 -1.67 3.56
N CYS A 100 5.26 -1.52 2.23
CA CYS A 100 4.27 -2.11 1.30
C CYS A 100 4.25 -3.64 1.25
N SER A 101 5.32 -4.35 1.64
CA SER A 101 5.33 -5.84 1.60
C SER A 101 4.27 -6.50 2.51
N ILE A 102 3.57 -5.73 3.36
CA ILE A 102 2.35 -6.20 4.03
C ILE A 102 1.24 -6.61 3.04
N LEU A 103 1.22 -6.08 1.81
CA LEU A 103 0.31 -6.49 0.73
C LEU A 103 0.43 -7.98 0.41
N ILE A 104 1.57 -8.61 0.65
CA ILE A 104 1.75 -10.07 0.54
C ILE A 104 0.83 -10.80 1.54
N GLY A 105 0.65 -10.25 2.75
CA GLY A 105 -0.27 -10.78 3.76
C GLY A 105 -1.73 -10.49 3.45
N SER A 106 -2.04 -9.28 2.96
CA SER A 106 -3.39 -8.90 2.54
C SER A 106 -3.85 -9.68 1.30
N GLY A 107 -2.98 -9.84 0.30
CA GLY A 107 -3.18 -10.68 -0.88
C GLY A 107 -3.38 -12.15 -0.52
N LEU A 108 -2.58 -12.70 0.40
CA LEU A 108 -2.80 -14.06 0.94
C LEU A 108 -4.18 -14.19 1.60
N ALA A 109 -4.63 -13.19 2.38
CA ALA A 109 -5.97 -13.17 2.97
C ALA A 109 -7.08 -13.14 1.90
N MET A 110 -6.89 -12.32 0.86
CA MET A 110 -7.84 -12.18 -0.24
C MET A 110 -7.93 -13.43 -1.09
N HIS A 111 -6.81 -14.06 -1.44
CA HIS A 111 -6.79 -15.32 -2.19
C HIS A 111 -7.50 -16.44 -1.39
N ARG A 112 -7.21 -16.57 -0.08
CA ARG A 112 -7.92 -17.51 0.81
C ARG A 112 -9.43 -17.23 0.86
N LEU A 113 -9.86 -15.96 0.82
CA LEU A 113 -11.28 -15.59 0.75
C LEU A 113 -11.90 -15.88 -0.62
N GLY A 114 -11.17 -15.67 -1.72
CA GLY A 114 -11.60 -15.98 -3.09
C GLY A 114 -12.00 -17.44 -3.25
N GLU A 115 -11.16 -18.37 -2.79
CA GLU A 115 -11.50 -19.79 -2.73
C GLU A 115 -12.77 -20.07 -1.91
N ALA A 116 -12.89 -19.43 -0.74
CA ALA A 116 -14.05 -19.61 0.14
C ALA A 116 -15.38 -19.31 -0.57
N VAL A 117 -15.39 -18.26 -1.39
CA VAL A 117 -16.60 -17.79 -2.11
C VAL A 117 -16.74 -18.38 -3.51
N GLY A 118 -15.81 -19.25 -3.93
CA GLY A 118 -15.77 -19.80 -5.30
C GLY A 118 -15.51 -18.74 -6.39
N GLY A 119 -14.83 -17.65 -6.05
CA GLY A 119 -14.67 -16.47 -6.90
C GLY A 119 -13.28 -15.85 -6.85
N ARG A 120 -13.13 -14.72 -7.54
CA ARG A 120 -11.89 -13.93 -7.59
C ARG A 120 -12.04 -12.69 -6.71
N ILE A 121 -10.95 -12.28 -6.08
CA ILE A 121 -10.83 -10.99 -5.41
C ILE A 121 -9.85 -10.16 -6.24
N GLY A 122 -10.19 -8.91 -6.52
CA GLY A 122 -9.32 -7.97 -7.23
C GLY A 122 -8.47 -7.12 -6.30
N LEU A 123 -7.56 -6.35 -6.89
CA LEU A 123 -6.74 -5.35 -6.20
C LEU A 123 -6.89 -3.99 -6.88
N VAL A 124 -7.11 -2.95 -6.07
CA VAL A 124 -6.83 -1.57 -6.47
C VAL A 124 -5.56 -1.14 -5.75
N PHE A 125 -4.51 -0.90 -6.52
CA PHE A 125 -3.19 -0.49 -6.05
C PHE A 125 -3.04 1.01 -6.29
N VAL A 126 -2.93 1.80 -5.23
CA VAL A 126 -2.84 3.27 -5.26
C VAL A 126 -1.46 3.66 -4.74
N ASP A 127 -0.61 4.14 -5.62
CA ASP A 127 0.84 4.19 -5.37
C ASP A 127 1.50 5.22 -6.30
N GLY A 128 2.65 5.80 -5.92
CA GLY A 128 3.45 6.63 -6.82
C GLY A 128 4.28 5.83 -7.84
N HIS A 129 4.57 4.58 -7.51
CA HIS A 129 5.39 3.62 -8.24
C HIS A 129 4.57 2.38 -8.63
N SER A 130 5.09 1.57 -9.54
CA SER A 130 4.46 0.31 -9.93
C SER A 130 4.84 -0.90 -9.07
N ASP A 131 5.94 -0.82 -8.30
CA ASP A 131 6.54 -1.91 -7.50
C ASP A 131 6.54 -3.29 -8.19
N PHE A 132 6.75 -3.23 -9.51
CA PHE A 132 6.67 -4.36 -10.42
C PHE A 132 8.05 -4.94 -10.80
N ARG A 133 9.06 -4.69 -9.97
CA ARG A 133 10.41 -5.22 -10.13
C ARG A 133 10.47 -6.71 -9.83
N HIS A 134 11.05 -7.49 -10.73
CA HIS A 134 11.29 -8.92 -10.54
C HIS A 134 12.53 -9.41 -11.33
N PRO A 135 13.02 -10.66 -11.12
CA PRO A 135 14.19 -11.21 -11.81
C PRO A 135 14.00 -11.49 -13.32
N GLY A 136 13.05 -10.82 -13.97
CA GLY A 136 12.77 -10.89 -15.41
C GLY A 136 12.80 -9.53 -16.10
N ASN A 137 12.66 -8.42 -15.36
CA ASN A 137 12.86 -7.05 -15.85
C ASN A 137 14.02 -6.32 -15.15
N ALA A 138 14.46 -6.76 -13.96
CA ALA A 138 15.61 -6.20 -13.24
C ALA A 138 16.77 -7.20 -13.09
N SER A 139 18.00 -6.68 -13.00
CA SER A 139 19.24 -7.46 -12.82
C SER A 139 19.39 -8.09 -11.44
N TYR A 140 18.70 -7.56 -10.43
CA TYR A 140 18.56 -8.17 -9.11
C TYR A 140 17.25 -7.73 -8.43
N VAL A 141 16.82 -8.54 -7.47
CA VAL A 141 15.80 -8.21 -6.46
C VAL A 141 16.45 -8.14 -5.09
N GLY A 142 15.76 -7.58 -4.09
CA GLY A 142 16.28 -7.42 -2.74
C GLY A 142 15.38 -6.71 -1.74
N ALA A 143 14.32 -6.02 -2.17
CA ALA A 143 13.49 -5.18 -1.29
C ALA A 143 12.01 -5.39 -1.59
N ALA A 144 11.35 -6.19 -0.75
CA ALA A 144 10.00 -6.70 -0.98
C ALA A 144 8.90 -5.62 -1.02
N ALA A 145 9.14 -4.40 -0.53
CA ALA A 145 8.23 -3.28 -0.70
C ALA A 145 8.19 -2.89 -2.19
N GLY A 146 9.34 -2.43 -2.70
CA GLY A 146 9.64 -2.10 -4.09
C GLY A 146 9.45 -3.21 -5.16
N GLU A 147 8.79 -4.31 -4.81
CA GLU A 147 8.63 -5.56 -5.55
C GLU A 147 7.24 -6.19 -5.25
N ASP A 148 6.38 -5.57 -4.44
CA ASP A 148 5.21 -6.22 -3.87
C ASP A 148 4.12 -6.51 -4.90
N LEU A 149 3.85 -5.61 -5.85
CA LEU A 149 2.88 -5.81 -6.92
C LEU A 149 3.33 -6.94 -7.85
N ALA A 150 4.63 -7.03 -8.13
CA ALA A 150 5.21 -8.19 -8.80
C ALA A 150 4.99 -9.47 -7.96
N LEU A 151 5.33 -9.47 -6.67
CA LEU A 151 5.17 -10.63 -5.78
C LEU A 151 3.71 -11.10 -5.68
N VAL A 152 2.73 -10.20 -5.53
CA VAL A 152 1.32 -10.59 -5.37
C VAL A 152 0.62 -10.96 -6.68
N THR A 153 1.11 -10.46 -7.80
CA THR A 153 0.77 -10.99 -9.15
C THR A 153 1.55 -12.25 -9.52
N GLY A 154 2.36 -12.79 -8.60
CA GLY A 154 3.02 -14.08 -8.76
C GLY A 154 4.32 -14.05 -9.56
N ARG A 155 4.99 -12.90 -9.66
CA ARG A 155 6.36 -12.73 -10.16
C ARG A 155 7.34 -12.73 -8.96
N GLY A 156 8.65 -12.73 -9.19
CA GLY A 156 9.63 -12.73 -8.09
C GLY A 156 9.78 -14.06 -7.33
N GLN A 157 10.18 -13.99 -6.06
CA GLN A 157 10.67 -15.13 -5.28
C GLN A 157 9.54 -16.07 -4.81
N ALA A 158 9.70 -17.39 -5.03
CA ALA A 158 8.59 -18.34 -4.94
C ALA A 158 8.04 -18.62 -3.53
N ASP A 159 8.79 -18.32 -2.47
CA ASP A 159 8.38 -18.43 -1.07
C ASP A 159 7.62 -17.19 -0.56
N LEU A 160 7.71 -16.05 -1.26
CA LEU A 160 6.93 -14.83 -1.05
C LEU A 160 5.73 -14.74 -2.01
N ALA A 161 5.95 -15.03 -3.30
CA ALA A 161 4.94 -15.01 -4.37
C ALA A 161 4.08 -16.28 -4.46
N GLY A 162 4.20 -17.19 -3.48
CA GLY A 162 3.60 -18.51 -3.50
C GLY A 162 3.40 -19.15 -2.13
N ILE A 163 3.22 -18.34 -1.08
CA ILE A 163 2.93 -18.80 0.29
C ILE A 163 1.72 -19.73 0.26
N GLU A 164 1.75 -20.83 1.04
CA GLU A 164 0.70 -21.86 1.04
C GLU A 164 0.44 -22.52 -0.33
N ARG A 165 1.36 -22.37 -1.30
CA ARG A 165 1.22 -22.76 -2.72
C ARG A 165 0.17 -21.94 -3.48
N ARG A 166 -0.14 -20.74 -2.98
CA ARG A 166 -1.14 -19.82 -3.52
C ARG A 166 -0.46 -18.82 -4.44
N ARG A 167 -0.48 -19.09 -5.75
CA ARG A 167 0.18 -18.25 -6.76
C ARG A 167 -0.70 -18.14 -8.01
N PRO A 168 -0.96 -16.92 -8.52
CA PRO A 168 -0.72 -15.63 -7.86
C PRO A 168 -1.76 -15.38 -6.74
N TYR A 169 -1.59 -14.32 -5.94
CA TYR A 169 -2.65 -13.91 -5.00
C TYR A 169 -3.77 -13.16 -5.74
N PHE A 170 -3.40 -12.21 -6.60
CA PHE A 170 -4.27 -11.51 -7.54
C PHE A 170 -3.86 -11.86 -8.98
N ARG A 171 -4.80 -12.01 -9.91
CA ARG A 171 -4.45 -12.21 -11.33
C ARG A 171 -4.24 -10.85 -11.99
N ASP A 172 -3.35 -10.76 -12.97
CA ASP A 172 -3.05 -9.51 -13.70
C ASP A 172 -4.31 -8.76 -14.17
N VAL A 173 -5.27 -9.49 -14.75
CA VAL A 173 -6.57 -8.95 -15.23
C VAL A 173 -7.56 -8.54 -14.13
N ASP A 174 -7.25 -8.86 -12.88
CA ASP A 174 -8.01 -8.52 -11.67
C ASP A 174 -7.27 -7.45 -10.83
N VAL A 175 -6.29 -6.75 -11.41
CA VAL A 175 -5.52 -5.66 -10.79
C VAL A 175 -5.76 -4.34 -11.53
N VAL A 176 -5.99 -3.27 -10.77
CA VAL A 176 -6.04 -1.88 -11.26
C VAL A 176 -4.98 -1.06 -10.53
N VAL A 177 -4.10 -0.40 -11.28
CA VAL A 177 -3.05 0.49 -10.75
C VAL A 177 -3.42 1.95 -10.96
N LEU A 178 -3.34 2.76 -9.92
CA LEU A 178 -3.75 4.18 -9.89
C LEU A 178 -2.64 5.05 -9.30
N GLY A 179 -2.42 6.24 -9.86
CA GLY A 179 -1.56 7.26 -9.22
C GLY A 179 -0.07 7.16 -9.54
N ILE A 180 0.36 6.11 -10.25
CA ILE A 180 1.76 5.99 -10.70
C ILE A 180 2.17 7.20 -11.54
N ARG A 181 3.45 7.57 -11.52
CA ARG A 181 3.93 8.65 -12.37
C ARG A 181 3.88 8.27 -13.86
N ALA A 182 3.88 9.27 -14.73
CA ALA A 182 3.77 9.03 -16.18
C ALA A 182 4.98 8.28 -16.75
N GLN A 183 6.14 8.48 -16.11
CA GLN A 183 7.47 7.98 -16.43
C GLN A 183 7.89 6.73 -15.62
N ASP A 184 6.98 6.08 -14.91
CA ASP A 184 7.26 4.86 -14.12
C ASP A 184 7.98 3.77 -14.95
N GLU A 185 9.02 3.16 -14.37
CA GLU A 185 9.98 2.28 -15.06
C GLU A 185 9.31 1.05 -15.67
N TYR A 186 8.42 0.39 -14.91
CA TYR A 186 7.80 -0.88 -15.29
C TYR A 186 6.41 -0.72 -15.91
N ARG A 187 5.99 0.50 -16.25
CA ARG A 187 4.68 0.79 -16.85
C ARG A 187 4.40 0.01 -18.12
N LEU A 188 5.44 -0.30 -18.92
CA LEU A 188 5.31 -1.14 -20.11
C LEU A 188 5.17 -2.63 -19.76
N ASP A 189 5.81 -3.11 -18.69
CA ASP A 189 5.64 -4.47 -18.18
C ASP A 189 4.22 -4.69 -17.62
N LEU A 190 3.67 -3.69 -16.91
CA LEU A 190 2.27 -3.70 -16.47
C LEU A 190 1.31 -3.83 -17.67
N GLN A 191 1.53 -3.03 -18.72
CA GLN A 191 0.73 -3.09 -19.95
C GLN A 191 0.90 -4.45 -20.67
N ALA A 192 2.11 -5.02 -20.71
CA ALA A 192 2.37 -6.33 -21.31
C ALA A 192 1.76 -7.49 -20.50
N ALA A 193 1.66 -7.35 -19.18
CA ALA A 193 0.93 -8.27 -18.30
C ALA A 193 -0.60 -8.15 -18.44
N GLY A 194 -1.11 -7.08 -19.05
CA GLY A 194 -2.54 -6.78 -19.13
C GLY A 194 -3.11 -6.12 -17.87
N ILE A 195 -2.25 -5.61 -16.98
CA ILE A 195 -2.64 -4.84 -15.80
C ILE A 195 -3.05 -3.43 -16.25
N VAL A 196 -4.25 -3.00 -15.87
CA VAL A 196 -4.80 -1.71 -16.29
C VAL A 196 -4.32 -0.58 -15.39
N THR A 197 -3.71 0.44 -15.99
CA THR A 197 -3.08 1.58 -15.28
C THR A 197 -3.83 2.89 -15.51
N ARG A 198 -3.87 3.75 -14.49
CA ARG A 198 -4.25 5.17 -14.61
C ARG A 198 -3.23 6.07 -13.88
N PRO A 199 -2.14 6.46 -14.56
CA PRO A 199 -1.13 7.37 -14.04
C PRO A 199 -1.70 8.76 -13.67
N VAL A 200 -0.99 9.53 -12.85
CA VAL A 200 -1.47 10.83 -12.32
C VAL A 200 -2.09 11.76 -13.36
N PRO A 201 -1.51 12.00 -14.57
CA PRO A 201 -2.12 12.91 -15.53
C PRO A 201 -3.50 12.45 -16.04
N ALA A 202 -3.70 11.13 -16.18
CA ALA A 202 -4.99 10.56 -16.56
C ALA A 202 -5.98 10.53 -15.39
N LEU A 203 -5.48 10.29 -14.16
CA LEU A 203 -6.28 10.40 -12.92
C LEU A 203 -6.80 11.83 -12.75
N ARG A 204 -5.99 12.85 -13.04
CA ARG A 204 -6.35 14.27 -12.98
C ARG A 204 -7.29 14.71 -14.10
N ALA A 205 -7.06 14.29 -15.34
CA ALA A 205 -7.95 14.60 -16.47
C ALA A 205 -9.38 14.05 -16.25
N GLU A 206 -9.50 12.87 -15.65
CA GLU A 206 -10.80 12.30 -15.29
C GLU A 206 -11.32 12.80 -13.93
N GLY A 207 -10.42 13.15 -13.02
CA GLY A 207 -10.71 13.44 -11.61
C GLY A 207 -10.79 12.16 -10.76
N ALA A 208 -10.47 12.31 -9.48
CA ALA A 208 -10.35 11.20 -8.53
C ALA A 208 -11.63 10.34 -8.42
N ALA A 209 -12.80 10.95 -8.23
CA ALA A 209 -14.06 10.20 -8.07
C ALA A 209 -14.44 9.36 -9.32
N ARG A 210 -14.21 9.88 -10.55
CA ARG A 210 -14.41 9.11 -11.78
C ARG A 210 -13.35 8.03 -11.97
N SER A 211 -12.15 8.23 -11.44
CA SER A 211 -11.08 7.22 -11.45
C SER A 211 -11.34 6.08 -10.45
N ALA A 212 -11.91 6.38 -9.28
CA ALA A 212 -12.43 5.38 -8.35
C ALA A 212 -13.58 4.57 -8.97
N GLN A 213 -14.56 5.24 -9.60
CA GLN A 213 -15.64 4.56 -10.34
C GLN A 213 -15.06 3.60 -11.39
N TRP A 214 -14.18 4.08 -12.26
CA TRP A 214 -13.55 3.28 -13.32
C TRP A 214 -12.84 2.04 -12.76
N ALA A 215 -12.08 2.18 -11.66
CA ALA A 215 -11.39 1.04 -11.03
C ALA A 215 -12.36 -0.05 -10.56
N ARG A 216 -13.56 0.34 -10.06
CA ARG A 216 -14.63 -0.63 -9.73
C ARG A 216 -15.21 -1.31 -10.96
N ASP A 217 -15.36 -0.57 -12.05
CA ASP A 217 -15.88 -1.10 -13.32
C ASP A 217 -14.95 -2.14 -13.94
N GLN A 218 -13.63 -2.01 -13.76
CA GLN A 218 -12.66 -3.05 -14.18
C GLN A 218 -12.78 -4.33 -13.34
N LEU A 219 -13.19 -4.21 -12.07
CA LEU A 219 -13.25 -5.31 -11.10
C LEU A 219 -14.67 -5.85 -10.86
N VAL A 220 -15.62 -5.56 -11.76
CA VAL A 220 -17.03 -5.97 -11.64
C VAL A 220 -17.24 -7.49 -11.61
N ASP A 221 -16.36 -8.26 -12.27
CA ASP A 221 -16.37 -9.73 -12.28
C ASP A 221 -15.66 -10.36 -11.05
N CYS A 222 -15.24 -9.55 -10.07
CA CYS A 222 -14.71 -10.02 -8.79
C CYS A 222 -15.76 -10.00 -7.68
N ALA A 223 -15.72 -11.01 -6.79
CA ALA A 223 -16.60 -11.08 -5.63
C ALA A 223 -16.38 -9.92 -4.65
N GLY A 224 -15.20 -9.31 -4.68
CA GLY A 224 -14.83 -8.05 -4.07
C GLY A 224 -13.42 -7.63 -4.49
N TYR A 225 -12.90 -6.55 -3.94
CA TYR A 225 -11.52 -6.12 -4.13
C TYR A 225 -10.90 -5.57 -2.83
N TRP A 226 -9.58 -5.66 -2.74
CA TRP A 226 -8.78 -4.98 -1.73
C TRP A 226 -8.29 -3.64 -2.25
N VAL A 227 -7.97 -2.71 -1.35
CA VAL A 227 -7.37 -1.41 -1.69
C VAL A 227 -6.05 -1.27 -0.93
N HIS A 228 -4.97 -1.15 -1.69
CA HIS A 228 -3.64 -0.78 -1.20
C HIS A 228 -3.42 0.71 -1.44
N ILE A 229 -2.79 1.41 -0.48
CA ILE A 229 -2.46 2.83 -0.57
C ILE A 229 -1.07 3.07 0.00
N ASP A 230 -0.06 3.18 -0.86
CA ASP A 230 1.14 3.93 -0.50
C ASP A 230 0.78 5.43 -0.43
N VAL A 231 1.26 6.13 0.59
CA VAL A 231 1.05 7.58 0.71
C VAL A 231 2.00 8.38 -0.21
N ASP A 232 3.05 7.79 -0.78
CA ASP A 232 3.92 8.40 -1.79
C ASP A 232 3.21 8.67 -3.13
N VAL A 233 1.99 8.13 -3.30
CA VAL A 233 1.08 8.57 -4.36
C VAL A 233 0.84 10.09 -4.30
N LEU A 234 0.94 10.67 -3.10
CA LEU A 234 0.87 12.12 -2.86
C LEU A 234 2.14 12.83 -3.37
N ASP A 235 1.99 14.07 -3.81
CA ASP A 235 3.14 14.87 -4.23
C ASP A 235 4.05 15.23 -3.03
N PRO A 236 5.39 15.17 -3.15
CA PRO A 236 6.34 15.60 -2.12
C PRO A 236 6.21 17.07 -1.67
N ALA A 237 5.46 17.92 -2.39
CA ALA A 237 5.08 19.25 -1.90
C ALA A 237 4.03 19.22 -0.77
N VAL A 238 3.24 18.13 -0.66
CA VAL A 238 2.21 17.94 0.37
C VAL A 238 2.49 16.77 1.33
N MET A 239 3.32 15.79 0.92
CA MET A 239 3.70 14.63 1.75
C MET A 239 5.21 14.52 2.07
N PRO A 240 5.74 15.44 2.89
CA PRO A 240 7.39 15.02 4.11
C PRO A 240 8.33 13.91 3.70
N ALA A 241 7.72 12.72 3.64
CA ALA A 241 7.86 11.76 4.73
C ALA A 241 7.47 10.35 4.27
N VAL A 242 8.18 9.92 3.23
CA VAL A 242 8.13 8.61 2.60
C VAL A 242 9.55 8.23 2.21
N ASP A 243 9.84 6.94 2.08
CA ASP A 243 11.19 6.48 1.70
C ASP A 243 11.55 6.79 0.22
N ALA A 244 10.55 7.05 -0.64
CA ALA A 244 10.74 7.29 -2.08
C ALA A 244 9.91 8.49 -2.64
N PRO A 245 10.21 9.75 -2.30
CA PRO A 245 9.41 10.89 -2.77
C PRO A 245 9.64 11.26 -4.25
N ASP A 246 8.77 10.83 -5.18
CA ASP A 246 8.80 11.24 -6.61
C ASP A 246 7.81 12.40 -6.94
N PRO A 247 8.26 13.56 -7.46
CA PRO A 247 7.40 14.66 -7.88
C PRO A 247 6.31 14.33 -8.93
N GLY A 248 5.26 15.15 -8.96
CA GLY A 248 4.12 15.00 -9.88
C GLY A 248 2.98 14.15 -9.34
N GLY A 249 2.95 13.88 -8.03
CA GLY A 249 1.93 13.10 -7.33
C GLY A 249 0.59 13.82 -7.15
N ILE A 250 -0.36 13.17 -6.48
CA ILE A 250 -1.70 13.74 -6.20
C ILE A 250 -1.71 14.59 -4.92
N ALA A 251 -2.74 15.41 -4.71
CA ALA A 251 -2.96 16.14 -3.46
C ALA A 251 -3.92 15.39 -2.52
N PHE A 252 -3.90 15.71 -1.22
CA PHE A 252 -4.81 15.09 -0.23
C PHE A 252 -6.30 15.09 -0.65
N PRO A 253 -6.89 16.17 -1.20
CA PRO A 253 -8.29 16.13 -1.64
C PRO A 253 -8.55 15.16 -2.81
N GLU A 254 -7.54 14.89 -3.63
CA GLU A 254 -7.64 13.88 -4.69
C GLU A 254 -7.62 12.47 -4.08
N LEU A 255 -6.75 12.22 -3.09
CA LEU A 255 -6.71 10.95 -2.35
C LEU A 255 -7.99 10.70 -1.55
N GLU A 256 -8.55 11.72 -0.88
CA GLU A 256 -9.82 11.65 -0.15
C GLU A 256 -10.98 11.22 -1.07
N LEU A 257 -11.13 11.90 -2.22
CA LEU A 257 -12.18 11.60 -3.20
C LEU A 257 -11.99 10.23 -3.86
N LEU A 258 -10.73 9.81 -4.07
CA LEU A 258 -10.42 8.48 -4.59
C LEU A 258 -10.81 7.40 -3.58
N LEU A 259 -10.33 7.51 -2.33
CA LEU A 259 -10.63 6.57 -1.26
C LEU A 259 -12.14 6.49 -0.99
N ALA A 260 -12.85 7.62 -0.93
CA ALA A 260 -14.31 7.65 -0.76
C ALA A 260 -15.05 6.88 -1.86
N GLY A 261 -14.71 7.14 -3.12
CA GLY A 261 -15.29 6.41 -4.26
C GLY A 261 -14.92 4.93 -4.29
N LEU A 262 -13.75 4.54 -3.78
CA LEU A 262 -13.37 3.13 -3.68
C LEU A 262 -14.13 2.40 -2.57
N VAL A 263 -14.40 3.03 -1.41
CA VAL A 263 -14.94 2.34 -0.23
C VAL A 263 -16.45 2.46 -0.02
N GLU A 264 -17.16 3.34 -0.72
CA GLU A 264 -18.63 3.38 -0.70
C GLU A 264 -19.26 2.06 -1.20
N SER A 265 -18.53 1.33 -2.07
CA SER A 265 -18.97 0.07 -2.66
C SER A 265 -18.96 -1.10 -1.67
N PRO A 266 -20.01 -1.96 -1.65
CA PRO A 266 -20.02 -3.19 -0.88
C PRO A 266 -19.08 -4.29 -1.44
N HIS A 267 -18.34 -4.00 -2.52
CA HIS A 267 -17.29 -4.88 -3.06
C HIS A 267 -15.90 -4.52 -2.52
N CYS A 268 -15.67 -3.33 -1.97
CA CYS A 268 -14.43 -3.03 -1.25
C CYS A 268 -14.37 -3.82 0.05
N LEU A 269 -13.34 -4.65 0.23
CA LEU A 269 -13.28 -5.62 1.33
C LEU A 269 -12.58 -5.05 2.57
N GLY A 270 -11.49 -4.32 2.35
CA GLY A 270 -10.72 -3.57 3.34
C GLY A 270 -9.73 -2.64 2.64
N VAL A 271 -9.01 -1.85 3.44
CA VAL A 271 -7.99 -0.89 3.00
C VAL A 271 -6.74 -1.08 3.84
N GLU A 272 -5.56 -0.96 3.25
CA GLU A 272 -4.31 -0.71 3.96
C GLU A 272 -3.64 0.59 3.51
N ILE A 273 -2.84 1.18 4.40
CA ILE A 273 -2.14 2.46 4.22
C ILE A 273 -0.68 2.26 4.65
N THR A 274 0.27 2.59 3.80
CA THR A 274 1.70 2.22 3.92
C THR A 274 2.66 3.41 3.71
N VAL A 275 3.95 3.16 3.98
CA VAL A 275 5.17 3.95 3.65
C VAL A 275 5.27 5.39 4.15
N PHE A 276 4.29 5.89 4.93
CA PHE A 276 4.51 7.05 5.78
C PHE A 276 5.68 6.79 6.77
N ASP A 277 6.70 7.66 6.80
CA ASP A 277 7.78 7.62 7.80
C ASP A 277 7.77 8.84 8.75
N PRO A 278 7.35 8.65 10.01
CA PRO A 278 7.39 9.69 11.05
C PRO A 278 8.77 10.25 11.41
N ASP A 279 9.90 9.64 11.05
CA ASP A 279 11.23 10.25 11.27
C ASP A 279 11.43 11.52 10.43
N TYR A 280 10.65 11.68 9.36
CA TYR A 280 10.58 12.88 8.53
C TYR A 280 9.38 13.80 8.89
N ASP A 281 8.60 13.47 9.94
CA ASP A 281 7.46 14.25 10.44
C ASP A 281 7.59 14.62 11.94
N PRO A 282 8.67 15.35 12.34
CA PRO A 282 9.02 15.55 13.75
C PRO A 282 8.04 16.45 14.55
N ASP A 283 7.10 17.13 13.89
CA ASP A 283 6.01 17.88 14.51
C ASP A 283 4.61 17.23 14.34
N GLY A 284 4.55 16.04 13.72
CA GLY A 284 3.31 15.27 13.52
C GLY A 284 2.35 15.89 12.49
N ARG A 285 2.82 16.85 11.68
CA ARG A 285 1.95 17.59 10.77
C ARG A 285 1.43 16.73 9.63
N TYR A 286 2.26 15.89 9.03
CA TYR A 286 1.83 15.02 7.94
C TYR A 286 0.98 13.85 8.46
N ALA A 287 1.29 13.31 9.65
CA ALA A 287 0.46 12.33 10.35
C ALA A 287 -0.96 12.87 10.62
N ALA A 288 -1.08 14.15 10.98
CA ALA A 288 -2.36 14.83 11.17
C ALA A 288 -3.17 14.93 9.86
N GLU A 289 -2.52 15.23 8.74
CA GLU A 289 -3.15 15.31 7.41
C GLU A 289 -3.56 13.92 6.90
N ILE A 290 -2.67 12.91 6.92
CA ILE A 290 -3.00 11.51 6.57
C ILE A 290 -4.18 11.03 7.41
N THR A 291 -4.15 11.24 8.73
CA THR A 291 -5.26 10.85 9.61
C THR A 291 -6.56 11.56 9.24
N SER A 292 -6.50 12.80 8.75
CA SER A 292 -7.69 13.55 8.33
C SER A 292 -8.24 13.05 7.00
N ALA A 293 -7.38 12.85 6.00
CA ALA A 293 -7.75 12.32 4.69
C ALA A 293 -8.30 10.89 4.77
N VAL A 294 -7.67 10.02 5.57
CA VAL A 294 -8.16 8.66 5.83
C VAL A 294 -9.51 8.68 6.55
N VAL A 295 -9.73 9.58 7.52
CA VAL A 295 -11.02 9.71 8.21
C VAL A 295 -12.13 10.23 7.29
N ALA A 296 -11.81 11.18 6.40
CA ALA A 296 -12.75 11.69 5.40
C ALA A 296 -13.09 10.63 4.34
N GLY A 297 -12.07 10.04 3.70
CA GLY A 297 -12.22 9.03 2.66
C GLY A 297 -12.91 7.74 3.15
N LEU A 298 -12.72 7.34 4.41
CA LEU A 298 -13.40 6.16 4.99
C LEU A 298 -14.82 6.43 5.50
N ALA A 299 -15.33 7.66 5.44
CA ALA A 299 -16.69 7.99 5.89
C ALA A 299 -17.80 7.13 5.23
N PRO A 300 -17.76 6.81 3.91
CA PRO A 300 -18.80 6.02 3.25
C PRO A 300 -18.96 4.59 3.78
N VAL A 301 -17.89 3.96 4.32
CA VAL A 301 -17.92 2.59 4.87
C VAL A 301 -19.04 2.39 5.90
N LYS A 302 -19.34 3.43 6.66
CA LYS A 302 -20.41 3.44 7.67
C LYS A 302 -21.80 3.43 7.04
N ALA A 303 -21.99 4.00 5.85
CA ALA A 303 -23.26 3.89 5.12
C ALA A 303 -23.42 2.51 4.49
N THR A 304 -22.35 1.97 3.88
CA THR A 304 -22.34 0.73 3.10
C THR A 304 -22.90 -0.50 3.84
N SER A 305 -23.56 -1.39 3.10
CA SER A 305 -24.09 -2.66 3.59
C SER A 305 -22.97 -3.67 3.89
N PRO A 306 -23.05 -4.44 4.99
CA PRO A 306 -22.19 -5.60 5.20
C PRO A 306 -22.40 -6.69 4.13
N ARG A 307 -21.40 -7.55 3.97
CA ARG A 307 -21.38 -8.70 3.05
C ARG A 307 -21.48 -10.02 3.82
N PRO A 308 -22.69 -10.47 4.24
CA PRO A 308 -22.86 -11.67 5.05
C PRO A 308 -22.51 -12.96 4.30
N ASP A 309 -22.50 -12.92 2.96
CA ASP A 309 -22.04 -13.95 2.04
C ASP A 309 -20.56 -14.31 2.27
N LEU A 310 -19.68 -13.31 2.36
CA LEU A 310 -18.25 -13.51 2.62
C LEU A 310 -18.00 -14.10 4.03
N VAL A 311 -18.81 -13.67 5.00
CA VAL A 311 -18.77 -14.15 6.40
C VAL A 311 -19.25 -15.60 6.51
N ALA A 312 -20.23 -16.01 5.68
CA ALA A 312 -20.68 -17.40 5.62
C ALA A 312 -19.59 -18.29 5.01
N ALA A 313 -19.10 -17.94 3.82
CA ALA A 313 -18.07 -18.67 3.10
C ALA A 313 -16.80 -18.96 3.94
N ARG A 314 -16.30 -17.96 4.67
CA ARG A 314 -15.11 -18.15 5.52
C ARG A 314 -15.37 -19.00 6.78
N ARG A 315 -16.61 -19.07 7.28
CA ARG A 315 -16.95 -19.96 8.41
C ARG A 315 -16.90 -21.43 8.02
N ASP A 316 -17.19 -21.75 6.76
CA ASP A 316 -17.11 -23.11 6.25
C ASP A 316 -15.65 -23.55 6.05
N LEU A 317 -14.76 -22.66 5.61
CA LEU A 317 -13.30 -22.87 5.67
C LEU A 317 -12.80 -23.15 7.11
N ALA A 318 -13.32 -22.42 8.09
CA ALA A 318 -12.96 -22.59 9.50
C ALA A 318 -13.55 -23.86 10.15
N ASN A 319 -14.43 -24.60 9.46
CA ASN A 319 -15.06 -25.82 9.99
C ASN A 319 -15.38 -26.85 8.89
N PRO A 320 -14.36 -27.41 8.21
CA PRO A 320 -14.54 -28.26 7.02
C PRO A 320 -15.31 -29.57 7.29
N LEU A 321 -15.47 -29.98 8.56
CA LEU A 321 -16.20 -31.20 8.96
C LEU A 321 -17.73 -31.07 8.92
N LYS A 322 -18.29 -29.96 8.41
CA LYS A 322 -19.75 -29.76 8.29
C LYS A 322 -20.31 -29.73 6.86
N VAL A 323 -19.45 -29.80 5.85
CA VAL A 323 -19.89 -29.81 4.44
C VAL A 323 -20.41 -31.21 4.05
N SER A 324 -21.65 -31.50 4.41
CA SER A 324 -22.37 -32.69 3.91
C SER A 324 -22.61 -32.54 2.41
N PRO A 325 -22.28 -33.55 1.57
CA PRO A 325 -22.56 -33.49 0.14
C PRO A 325 -24.07 -33.51 -0.10
N VAL A 326 -24.60 -32.50 -0.79
CA VAL A 326 -26.02 -32.42 -1.18
C VAL A 326 -26.28 -33.38 -2.35
N LEU A 327 -26.48 -34.65 -2.02
CA LEU A 327 -27.01 -35.64 -2.95
C LEU A 327 -28.50 -35.36 -3.18
N ASN A 328 -28.80 -34.64 -4.27
CA ASN A 328 -30.17 -34.52 -4.77
C ASN A 328 -30.68 -35.93 -5.19
N GLY A 329 -31.52 -36.52 -4.34
CA GLY A 329 -32.13 -37.82 -4.61
C GLY A 329 -33.47 -37.72 -5.33
N THR A 330 -33.80 -38.75 -6.11
CA THR A 330 -35.16 -38.93 -6.66
C THR A 330 -35.59 -40.40 -6.60
N THR A 331 -36.37 -40.72 -5.57
CA THR A 331 -37.43 -41.77 -5.51
C THR A 331 -37.11 -43.23 -5.87
N ASP A 332 -36.91 -44.01 -4.80
CA ASP A 332 -37.77 -45.14 -4.39
C ASP A 332 -37.74 -46.53 -5.09
N PRO A 333 -38.12 -47.63 -4.37
CA PRO A 333 -37.49 -48.94 -4.57
C PRO A 333 -38.42 -50.15 -4.82
N VAL A 334 -37.87 -51.24 -5.38
CA VAL A 334 -38.50 -52.58 -5.39
C VAL A 334 -37.51 -53.71 -5.07
N VAL A 335 -37.50 -54.13 -3.80
CA VAL A 335 -37.55 -55.51 -3.26
C VAL A 335 -36.99 -56.71 -4.09
N ALA A 336 -36.17 -57.53 -3.39
CA ALA A 336 -35.98 -59.00 -3.48
C ALA A 336 -34.78 -59.66 -4.23
N SER A 337 -33.82 -60.14 -3.41
CA SER A 337 -33.50 -61.58 -3.20
C SER A 337 -32.39 -62.30 -3.98
N ALA A 338 -31.86 -63.35 -3.31
CA ALA A 338 -31.15 -64.55 -3.82
C ALA A 338 -29.70 -64.43 -4.35
N ALA A 339 -28.76 -64.46 -3.40
CA ALA A 339 -27.63 -65.40 -3.30
C ALA A 339 -27.04 -66.10 -4.56
N GLY A 340 -25.79 -65.73 -4.89
CA GLY A 340 -24.65 -66.66 -5.06
C GLY A 340 -24.44 -67.38 -6.40
N ILE A 341 -23.16 -67.45 -6.84
CA ILE A 341 -22.41 -68.66 -7.23
C ILE A 341 -20.97 -68.29 -7.71
N GLU A 342 -20.05 -69.24 -7.57
CA GLU A 342 -18.64 -69.31 -8.01
C GLU A 342 -18.50 -69.34 -9.56
N GLU A 343 -17.37 -69.14 -10.26
CA GLU A 343 -15.96 -68.81 -9.97
C GLU A 343 -15.35 -68.14 -11.27
N PRO A 344 -14.02 -67.84 -11.41
CA PRO A 344 -13.49 -67.02 -12.52
C PRO A 344 -13.15 -67.81 -13.80
N VAL A 345 -12.87 -67.13 -14.92
CA VAL A 345 -11.94 -67.64 -15.96
C VAL A 345 -11.37 -66.56 -16.91
N THR A 346 -10.05 -66.69 -17.18
CA THR A 346 -9.19 -66.14 -18.27
C THR A 346 -9.28 -64.69 -18.77
N VAL A 347 -8.12 -64.04 -18.73
CA VAL A 347 -7.68 -63.01 -19.71
C VAL A 347 -7.33 -63.69 -21.05
N PRO A 348 -7.70 -63.11 -22.22
CA PRO A 348 -7.01 -63.32 -23.50
C PRO A 348 -6.10 -62.13 -23.85
N ASP A 349 -5.02 -62.40 -24.58
CA ASP A 349 -3.92 -61.46 -24.82
C ASP A 349 -4.01 -60.70 -26.16
N GLN A 350 -3.28 -59.58 -26.25
CA GLN A 350 -2.83 -58.83 -27.45
C GLN A 350 -3.57 -59.01 -28.80
N VAL A 351 -4.15 -57.91 -29.31
CA VAL A 351 -4.22 -57.62 -30.76
C VAL A 351 -3.73 -56.19 -30.99
N SER A 352 -2.83 -56.01 -31.95
CA SER A 352 -2.16 -54.74 -32.26
C SER A 352 -3.10 -53.71 -32.92
N ALA A 353 -2.81 -52.42 -32.69
CA ALA A 353 -3.33 -51.31 -33.47
C ALA A 353 -2.19 -50.34 -33.80
N GLU A 354 -2.20 -49.77 -35.01
CA GLU A 354 -1.10 -48.96 -35.54
C GLU A 354 -1.12 -47.51 -35.01
N VAL A 355 0.06 -46.89 -34.97
CA VAL A 355 0.22 -45.45 -34.68
C VAL A 355 0.12 -44.67 -35.99
N PRO A 356 -0.85 -43.75 -36.16
CA PRO A 356 -0.85 -42.83 -37.29
C PRO A 356 0.24 -41.75 -37.08
N ALA A 357 0.99 -41.44 -38.13
CA ALA A 357 1.96 -40.34 -38.12
C ALA A 357 1.26 -38.96 -38.30
N PRO A 358 1.85 -37.86 -37.82
CA PRO A 358 1.37 -36.52 -38.13
C PRO A 358 1.64 -36.14 -39.59
N ASP A 359 0.72 -35.37 -40.20
CA ASP A 359 0.87 -34.78 -41.53
C ASP A 359 1.87 -33.59 -41.51
N PRO A 360 2.41 -33.15 -42.67
CA PRO A 360 3.57 -32.26 -42.74
C PRO A 360 3.24 -30.77 -42.53
N ALA A 361 4.29 -29.99 -42.22
CA ALA A 361 4.22 -28.55 -42.07
C ALA A 361 4.05 -27.81 -43.41
N GLU A 362 3.37 -26.65 -43.36
CA GLU A 362 3.36 -25.65 -44.44
C GLU A 362 4.65 -24.80 -44.42
N PRO A 363 5.06 -24.19 -45.55
CA PRO A 363 6.43 -23.70 -45.74
C PRO A 363 6.71 -22.32 -45.13
N GLU A 364 7.99 -22.11 -44.79
CA GLU A 364 8.55 -20.83 -44.35
C GLU A 364 8.60 -19.79 -45.50
N PRO A 365 8.39 -18.48 -45.22
CA PRO A 365 8.66 -17.42 -46.19
C PRO A 365 10.17 -17.17 -46.38
N GLU A 366 10.53 -16.60 -47.51
CA GLU A 366 11.92 -16.53 -48.02
C GLU A 366 12.82 -15.54 -47.26
N ALA A 367 14.13 -15.79 -47.27
CA ALA A 367 15.12 -15.01 -46.52
C ALA A 367 15.47 -13.66 -47.18
N GLU A 368 15.55 -12.61 -46.37
CA GLU A 368 16.19 -11.33 -46.73
C GLU A 368 17.73 -11.45 -46.65
N PRO A 369 18.50 -10.65 -47.42
CA PRO A 369 19.92 -10.92 -47.66
C PRO A 369 20.84 -10.60 -46.47
N GLU A 370 21.92 -11.37 -46.37
CA GLU A 370 22.99 -11.22 -45.39
C GLU A 370 23.66 -9.83 -45.48
N PHE A 371 23.87 -9.19 -44.33
CA PHE A 371 24.62 -7.93 -44.23
C PHE A 371 26.07 -8.25 -43.79
N GLU A 372 27.05 -7.99 -44.66
CA GLU A 372 28.46 -8.22 -44.32
C GLU A 372 28.92 -7.25 -43.22
N PRO A 373 29.60 -7.72 -42.15
CA PRO A 373 30.24 -6.83 -41.19
C PRO A 373 31.57 -6.30 -41.76
N GLU A 374 31.74 -4.98 -41.78
CA GLU A 374 33.05 -4.36 -42.06
C GLU A 374 34.05 -4.69 -40.92
N PRO A 375 35.36 -4.83 -41.21
CA PRO A 375 36.33 -5.23 -40.21
C PRO A 375 36.65 -4.09 -39.22
N GLU A 376 36.49 -4.37 -37.93
CA GLU A 376 36.90 -3.46 -36.86
C GLU A 376 38.42 -3.21 -36.90
N ALA A 377 38.81 -1.95 -36.67
CA ALA A 377 40.20 -1.56 -36.56
C ALA A 377 40.65 -1.58 -35.08
N GLU A 378 41.63 -2.43 -34.76
CA GLU A 378 42.31 -2.43 -33.46
C GLU A 378 42.93 -1.04 -33.17
N LEU A 379 42.80 -0.55 -31.92
CA LEU A 379 43.75 0.27 -31.13
C LEU A 379 43.16 0.45 -29.70
N PRO A 380 43.94 0.84 -28.67
CA PRO A 380 44.11 -0.05 -27.51
C PRO A 380 43.37 0.34 -26.22
N GLU A 381 43.40 -0.59 -25.27
CA GLU A 381 43.02 -0.38 -23.86
C GLU A 381 43.96 0.62 -23.16
N GLU A 382 43.40 1.61 -22.46
CA GLU A 382 43.93 2.13 -21.19
C GLU A 382 42.78 2.40 -20.21
N ALA A 383 43.07 2.37 -18.91
CA ALA A 383 42.07 2.26 -17.85
C ALA A 383 41.53 3.61 -17.33
N VAL A 384 40.30 3.59 -16.83
CA VAL A 384 39.75 4.66 -15.97
C VAL A 384 39.06 4.01 -14.75
N GLU A 385 39.67 4.14 -13.58
CA GLU A 385 39.02 3.84 -12.29
C GLU A 385 38.08 4.99 -11.86
N ALA A 386 37.26 4.73 -10.85
CA ALA A 386 36.25 5.64 -10.36
C ALA A 386 36.82 6.94 -9.73
N SER A 387 36.03 8.02 -9.79
CA SER A 387 36.22 9.20 -8.96
C SER A 387 34.88 9.70 -8.38
N ALA A 388 34.72 9.55 -7.06
CA ALA A 388 33.75 10.33 -6.31
C ALA A 388 34.33 11.73 -6.04
N SER A 389 33.54 12.79 -6.21
CA SER A 389 33.98 14.16 -5.97
C SER A 389 33.69 14.61 -4.54
N THR A 390 34.76 14.94 -3.80
CA THR A 390 34.70 15.67 -2.53
C THR A 390 35.36 17.04 -2.73
N PHE A 391 34.91 18.06 -2.00
CA PHE A 391 35.54 19.39 -1.96
C PHE A 391 37.01 19.30 -1.49
N GLU A 392 37.91 20.12 -2.04
CA GLU A 392 38.37 21.33 -1.33
C GLU A 392 39.20 22.29 -2.21
N THR A 393 39.40 23.49 -1.65
CA THR A 393 39.98 24.76 -2.12
C THR A 393 41.36 24.75 -2.78
N GLU A 394 41.64 25.79 -3.58
CA GLU A 394 42.92 26.55 -3.49
C GLU A 394 42.71 28.05 -3.82
N GLU A 395 43.61 28.92 -3.35
CA GLU A 395 43.53 30.40 -3.45
C GLU A 395 44.41 30.96 -4.58
N THR A 396 44.12 32.19 -5.07
CA THR A 396 45.18 33.22 -5.26
C THR A 396 44.64 34.64 -5.55
N GLU A 397 45.00 35.57 -4.66
CA GLU A 397 45.33 37.00 -4.81
C GLU A 397 44.51 38.02 -5.65
N LYS A 398 44.57 39.28 -5.18
CA LYS A 398 43.94 40.49 -5.75
C LYS A 398 44.89 41.25 -6.69
N PRO A 399 44.36 42.23 -7.44
CA PRO A 399 44.86 43.60 -7.24
C PRO A 399 43.76 44.64 -6.94
N GLU A 400 44.12 45.93 -6.99
CA GLU A 400 43.46 47.03 -6.27
C GLU A 400 42.39 47.80 -7.08
N ASN A 401 41.54 48.53 -6.35
CA ASN A 401 40.55 49.50 -6.87
C ASN A 401 41.13 50.93 -6.69
N PRO A 402 40.73 51.96 -7.48
CA PRO A 402 39.58 52.76 -7.05
C PRO A 402 38.74 53.50 -8.13
N GLU A 403 37.56 53.95 -7.68
CA GLU A 403 36.67 55.04 -8.18
C GLU A 403 35.63 54.76 -9.30
N ASP A 404 34.50 55.46 -9.15
CA ASP A 404 33.31 55.65 -9.99
C ASP A 404 32.52 54.44 -10.55
N PHE A 405 31.30 54.20 -10.02
CA PHE A 405 30.05 54.65 -10.67
C PHE A 405 28.84 54.60 -9.71
N GLU A 406 27.70 55.14 -10.14
CA GLU A 406 26.53 55.50 -9.30
C GLU A 406 25.67 54.31 -8.84
N ALA A 407 24.92 54.52 -7.74
CA ALA A 407 23.98 53.54 -7.18
C ALA A 407 22.53 53.83 -7.62
N ALA A 408 21.74 52.78 -7.81
CA ALA A 408 20.29 52.85 -8.03
C ALA A 408 19.58 51.69 -7.30
N GLU A 409 18.54 52.01 -6.53
CA GLU A 409 17.64 51.04 -5.88
C GLU A 409 16.37 50.81 -6.72
N PRO A 410 15.70 49.65 -6.64
CA PRO A 410 14.44 49.39 -7.34
C PRO A 410 13.21 49.86 -6.54
N GLU A 411 12.33 50.63 -7.19
CA GLU A 411 10.99 51.03 -6.70
C GLU A 411 9.86 50.27 -7.44
N PRO A 412 8.61 50.23 -6.93
CA PRO A 412 7.59 49.27 -7.36
C PRO A 412 6.47 49.80 -8.29
N ASP A 413 5.90 48.85 -9.05
CA ASP A 413 4.53 48.68 -9.57
C ASP A 413 3.60 49.89 -9.88
N ALA A 414 3.08 49.93 -11.12
CA ALA A 414 1.89 50.67 -11.53
C ALA A 414 1.27 50.07 -12.82
N ALA A 415 -0.07 50.15 -12.95
CA ALA A 415 -0.86 49.42 -13.95
C ALA A 415 -0.98 50.10 -15.35
N PRO A 416 -1.36 49.35 -16.42
CA PRO A 416 -1.66 49.89 -17.75
C PRO A 416 -3.15 50.27 -17.98
N GLU A 417 -3.42 51.05 -19.03
CA GLU A 417 -4.73 51.65 -19.38
C GLU A 417 -5.60 50.83 -20.35
N GLU A 418 -6.83 51.31 -20.58
CA GLU A 418 -7.89 50.73 -21.42
C GLU A 418 -7.70 50.99 -22.93
N VAL A 419 -8.18 50.06 -23.78
CA VAL A 419 -8.44 50.28 -25.23
C VAL A 419 -9.70 49.52 -25.65
N GLU A 420 -10.57 50.15 -26.44
CA GLU A 420 -11.85 49.57 -26.90
C GLU A 420 -11.73 48.60 -28.10
N PRO A 421 -12.66 47.64 -28.27
CA PRO A 421 -12.72 46.74 -29.43
C PRO A 421 -13.74 47.17 -30.52
N GLU A 422 -13.42 46.89 -31.79
CA GLU A 422 -14.34 47.08 -32.94
C GLU A 422 -15.18 45.82 -33.29
N ASP A 423 -16.11 46.03 -34.21
CA ASP A 423 -17.34 45.28 -34.54
C ASP A 423 -17.29 43.78 -34.91
N SER A 424 -18.24 43.03 -34.32
CA SER A 424 -19.16 42.09 -34.97
C SER A 424 -18.70 40.69 -35.51
N GLN A 425 -19.32 39.61 -34.99
CA GLN A 425 -20.39 38.81 -35.65
C GLN A 425 -20.48 37.37 -35.10
N ALA A 426 -21.66 36.97 -34.58
CA ALA A 426 -22.35 35.70 -34.90
C ALA A 426 -23.60 35.47 -34.03
N GLU A 427 -24.73 35.21 -34.70
CA GLU A 427 -25.94 34.43 -34.36
C GLU A 427 -26.44 34.23 -32.90
N ALA A 428 -27.77 34.25 -32.75
CA ALA A 428 -28.49 34.01 -31.49
C ALA A 428 -29.47 32.84 -31.61
N VAL A 429 -29.65 32.09 -30.51
CA VAL A 429 -30.75 31.13 -30.32
C VAL A 429 -31.44 31.42 -28.99
N VAL A 430 -32.76 31.50 -29.00
CA VAL A 430 -33.59 31.85 -27.83
C VAL A 430 -34.27 30.61 -27.27
N ILE A 431 -34.20 30.43 -25.95
CA ILE A 431 -35.09 29.57 -25.17
C ILE A 431 -35.58 30.37 -23.95
N GLN A 432 -36.83 30.17 -23.55
CA GLN A 432 -37.52 30.94 -22.51
C GLN A 432 -37.35 30.29 -21.13
N GLU A 433 -37.29 31.11 -20.07
CA GLU A 433 -37.53 30.67 -18.69
C GLU A 433 -39.01 30.86 -18.29
N HIS A 434 -39.39 30.25 -17.16
CA HIS A 434 -40.75 30.24 -16.62
C HIS A 434 -40.70 30.44 -15.10
N GLU A 435 -41.45 31.42 -14.59
CA GLU A 435 -41.87 31.43 -13.17
C GLU A 435 -43.06 30.47 -12.97
N PRO A 436 -43.42 30.11 -11.72
CA PRO A 436 -44.42 30.92 -11.02
C PRO A 436 -44.35 31.00 -9.47
N GLU A 437 -44.65 32.21 -8.97
CA GLU A 437 -45.53 32.55 -7.83
C GLU A 437 -45.27 32.09 -6.36
N GLU A 438 -45.77 32.92 -5.43
CA GLU A 438 -45.65 32.83 -3.96
C GLU A 438 -46.72 31.93 -3.30
N ASN A 439 -46.56 31.62 -1.99
CA ASN A 439 -47.61 31.95 -1.00
C ASN A 439 -47.23 31.86 0.51
N ALA A 440 -47.84 32.77 1.29
CA ALA A 440 -48.35 32.63 2.67
C ALA A 440 -47.42 32.42 3.91
N GLU A 441 -47.04 33.56 4.51
CA GLU A 441 -47.33 33.98 5.90
C GLU A 441 -46.86 33.22 7.20
N VAL A 442 -46.04 33.95 7.96
CA VAL A 442 -46.19 34.33 9.39
C VAL A 442 -46.15 33.26 10.52
N ARG A 443 -45.10 33.36 11.34
CA ARG A 443 -45.19 33.64 12.81
C ARG A 443 -43.87 34.19 13.37
N LEU A 444 -43.93 35.01 14.42
CA LEU A 444 -42.80 35.83 14.89
C LEU A 444 -42.77 36.00 16.42
N ALA A 445 -41.57 36.36 16.91
CA ALA A 445 -41.21 36.88 18.25
C ALA A 445 -41.11 35.88 19.44
N PRO A 446 -40.31 36.20 20.49
CA PRO A 446 -39.38 37.32 20.67
C PRO A 446 -37.91 36.92 21.00
N LEU A 447 -36.98 37.87 20.83
CA LEU A 447 -35.62 37.83 21.37
C LEU A 447 -35.57 38.31 22.84
N LEU A 448 -34.71 37.71 23.67
CA LEU A 448 -34.19 38.27 24.93
C LEU A 448 -33.05 37.40 25.50
N GLY A 449 -31.95 38.00 25.95
CA GLY A 449 -30.88 37.29 26.70
C GLY A 449 -29.44 37.64 26.30
N SER A 450 -28.92 38.76 26.81
CA SER A 450 -27.56 39.23 26.54
C SER A 450 -26.75 39.47 27.82
N ALA A 451 -25.63 38.76 27.99
CA ALA A 451 -24.48 39.05 28.88
C ALA A 451 -23.44 37.92 28.81
N PRO A 452 -22.15 38.15 29.13
CA PRO A 452 -21.34 39.33 28.81
C PRO A 452 -20.00 38.93 28.13
N LEU A 453 -19.30 39.91 27.53
CA LEU A 453 -17.85 39.75 27.27
C LEU A 453 -17.07 39.78 28.59
N LEU A 454 -15.92 39.12 28.61
CA LEU A 454 -14.86 39.33 29.59
C LEU A 454 -13.61 39.80 28.85
N ASP A 455 -13.11 40.97 29.19
CA ASP A 455 -11.82 41.48 28.69
C ASP A 455 -10.66 40.63 29.23
N SER A 456 -9.71 40.31 28.36
CA SER A 456 -8.35 39.95 28.75
C SER A 456 -7.37 40.49 27.70
N GLU A 457 -6.40 41.28 28.16
CA GLU A 457 -5.51 42.04 27.28
C GLU A 457 -4.49 41.13 26.54
N PRO A 458 -4.01 41.54 25.35
CA PRO A 458 -3.08 40.74 24.56
C PRO A 458 -1.71 40.60 25.24
N LEU A 459 -1.22 39.37 25.34
CA LEU A 459 0.13 39.08 25.79
C LEU A 459 1.17 39.56 24.74
N PRO A 460 2.29 40.18 25.14
CA PRO A 460 3.26 40.75 24.22
C PRO A 460 4.09 39.67 23.51
N ALA A 461 4.29 39.84 22.20
CA ALA A 461 5.10 38.95 21.38
C ALA A 461 6.60 39.03 21.74
N THR A 462 7.23 37.89 21.99
CA THR A 462 8.68 37.77 22.16
C THR A 462 9.36 37.31 20.87
N ARG A 463 10.35 38.05 20.39
CA ARG A 463 11.17 37.67 19.22
C ARG A 463 12.11 36.48 19.53
N PRO A 464 12.56 35.72 18.51
CA PRO A 464 13.44 34.56 18.72
C PRO A 464 14.84 34.94 19.21
N GLY A 465 15.52 33.99 19.85
CA GLY A 465 16.99 34.01 19.98
C GLY A 465 17.58 34.58 21.28
N MET A 466 17.31 33.98 22.44
CA MET A 466 18.24 34.02 23.60
C MET A 466 18.13 32.73 24.43
N LEU A 467 19.26 32.02 24.58
CA LEU A 467 19.37 30.88 25.50
C LEU A 467 19.27 31.36 26.96
N ARG A 468 18.37 30.74 27.74
CA ARG A 468 18.40 30.86 29.21
C ARG A 468 19.32 29.78 29.79
N PRO A 469 20.22 30.11 30.73
CA PRO A 469 21.03 29.10 31.40
C PRO A 469 20.15 28.19 32.27
N ARG A 470 20.47 26.89 32.29
CA ARG A 470 19.83 25.93 33.22
C ARG A 470 20.26 26.24 34.66
N PRO A 471 19.36 26.22 35.66
CA PRO A 471 19.76 26.25 37.06
C PRO A 471 20.49 24.93 37.42
N SER A 472 21.52 25.03 38.26
CA SER A 472 22.18 23.87 38.85
C SER A 472 21.27 23.19 39.87
N LEU A 473 20.97 21.91 39.66
CA LEU A 473 20.38 21.05 40.68
C LEU A 473 21.49 20.23 41.34
N ASP A 474 21.74 20.49 42.62
CA ASP A 474 22.59 19.63 43.44
C ASP A 474 21.93 18.22 43.59
N PRO A 475 22.73 17.14 43.63
CA PRO A 475 22.19 15.80 43.76
C PRO A 475 21.60 15.58 45.17
N PRO A 476 20.38 15.02 45.30
CA PRO A 476 19.82 14.65 46.59
C PRO A 476 20.64 13.52 47.23
N ALA A 477 20.70 13.51 48.56
CA ALA A 477 21.48 12.54 49.33
C ALA A 477 20.93 11.10 49.17
N ALA A 478 21.84 10.12 49.29
CA ALA A 478 21.49 8.70 49.13
C ALA A 478 20.76 8.16 50.37
N GLU A 479 19.44 7.99 50.29
CA GLU A 479 18.66 7.17 51.23
C GLU A 479 18.42 5.75 50.68
N THR A 480 18.57 4.77 51.56
CA THR A 480 18.68 3.34 51.20
C THR A 480 17.32 2.68 50.96
N LEU A 481 16.72 2.89 49.79
CA LEU A 481 15.50 2.17 49.41
C LEU A 481 15.77 0.67 49.11
N GLN A 482 15.24 -0.19 49.99
CA GLN A 482 15.31 -1.64 49.84
C GLN A 482 14.45 -2.13 48.66
N ARG A 483 14.98 -3.03 47.83
CA ARG A 483 14.21 -3.69 46.77
C ARG A 483 13.25 -4.72 47.38
N PRO A 484 11.97 -4.78 46.97
CA PRO A 484 11.07 -5.88 47.35
C PRO A 484 11.50 -7.18 46.68
N SER A 485 11.66 -8.25 47.46
CA SER A 485 12.01 -9.59 46.98
C SER A 485 10.77 -10.43 46.66
N PHE A 486 10.61 -10.81 45.40
CA PHE A 486 9.62 -11.80 44.99
C PHE A 486 10.20 -13.23 45.09
N PRO A 487 9.46 -14.22 45.65
CA PRO A 487 9.94 -15.59 45.77
C PRO A 487 9.82 -16.36 44.44
N GLY A 488 10.92 -16.92 43.95
CA GLY A 488 10.93 -17.89 42.85
C GLY A 488 10.57 -19.30 43.33
N PRO A 489 10.05 -20.18 42.44
CA PRO A 489 9.70 -21.56 42.79
C PRO A 489 10.95 -22.43 43.02
N SER A 490 10.91 -23.26 44.06
CA SER A 490 12.00 -24.16 44.44
C SER A 490 11.91 -25.53 43.75
N PHE A 491 12.94 -25.90 42.99
CA PHE A 491 13.13 -27.26 42.48
C PHE A 491 14.10 -28.04 43.39
N PRO A 492 13.79 -29.31 43.76
CA PRO A 492 14.68 -30.14 44.55
C PRO A 492 15.82 -30.71 43.68
N GLY A 493 17.06 -30.62 44.16
CA GLY A 493 18.23 -31.12 43.44
C GLY A 493 18.46 -32.63 43.60
N LEU A 494 19.04 -33.25 42.57
CA LEU A 494 19.74 -34.53 42.66
C LEU A 494 21.24 -34.27 42.44
N GLY A 495 22.08 -34.79 43.33
CA GLY A 495 23.50 -34.47 43.36
C GLY A 495 24.36 -35.37 42.46
N LEU A 496 25.52 -34.84 42.05
CA LEU A 496 26.63 -35.60 41.48
C LEU A 496 27.76 -35.70 42.53
N PRO A 497 28.32 -36.89 42.78
CA PRO A 497 29.54 -37.02 43.58
C PRO A 497 30.77 -36.63 42.76
N GLY A 498 31.75 -36.00 43.40
CA GLY A 498 33.06 -35.73 42.80
C GLY A 498 33.99 -36.95 42.81
N GLY A 499 35.05 -36.86 42.01
CA GLY A 499 36.19 -37.79 42.01
C GLY A 499 37.44 -37.04 41.54
N ASP A 500 38.58 -37.33 42.15
CA ASP A 500 39.78 -36.47 42.09
C ASP A 500 40.65 -36.64 40.82
N LEU A 501 41.58 -35.68 40.68
CA LEU A 501 42.74 -35.66 39.79
C LEU A 501 43.68 -36.88 40.02
N PRO A 502 44.55 -37.21 39.04
CA PRO A 502 45.81 -36.46 38.85
C PRO A 502 45.87 -35.59 37.59
#